data_AF-A0AAU4RW83-F1
#
_entry.id   AF-A0AAU4RW83-F1
#
_cell.length_a   1.000
_cell.length_b   1.000
_cell.length_c   1.000
_cell.angle_alpha   90.00
_cell.angle_beta   90.00
_cell.angle_gamma   90.00
#
_symmetry.space_group_name_H-M   'P 1'
#
loop_
_entity.id
_entity.type
_entity.pdbx_description
1 polymer ?
#
loop_
_entity_poly.entity_id
_entity_poly.type
_entity_poly.pdbx_seq_one_letter_code
_entity_poly.pdbx_strand_id
1 'polypeptide(L)'
;MDASSGKNTRHRLNTGGNRALNSVLHIIAVCQIRDGGRGQDYYYLRKIAEGKTPAEARRALKRRLSNVVYRTLKRDRHTTLAAAA
;
A
#
# COMPACT_ATOMS: atom_id res chain seq x y z
N MET A 1 2.00 -12.31 19.77
CA MET A 1 2.87 -13.32 19.15
C MET A 1 3.68 -12.67 18.05
N ASP A 2 4.80 -12.07 18.44
CA ASP A 2 5.78 -11.50 17.52
C ASP A 2 6.62 -12.62 16.90
N ALA A 3 6.83 -12.55 15.59
CA ALA A 3 7.57 -13.55 14.81
C ALA A 3 8.93 -12.98 14.41
N SER A 4 9.76 -12.65 15.41
CA SER A 4 11.09 -12.10 15.23
C SER A 4 12.12 -12.99 15.93
N SER A 5 12.91 -13.72 15.15
CA SER A 5 14.18 -14.30 15.58
C SER A 5 15.28 -13.29 15.22
N GLY A 6 15.88 -12.64 16.22
CA GLY A 6 17.01 -11.69 16.08
C GLY A 6 16.66 -10.19 15.99
N LYS A 7 17.65 -9.36 15.59
CA LYS A 7 17.66 -7.87 15.43
C LYS A 7 16.60 -7.30 14.46
N ASN A 8 15.63 -8.10 14.03
CA ASN A 8 14.68 -7.75 12.98
C ASN A 8 13.26 -7.61 13.58
N THR A 9 12.86 -6.37 13.90
CA THR A 9 11.51 -6.06 14.38
C THR A 9 10.52 -6.17 13.23
N ARG A 10 9.86 -7.33 13.10
CA ARG A 10 8.79 -7.54 12.11
C ARG A 10 7.44 -7.27 12.74
N HIS A 11 6.76 -6.23 12.28
CA HIS A 11 5.37 -5.98 12.69
C HIS A 11 4.45 -7.05 12.09
N ARG A 12 3.62 -7.67 12.96
CA ARG A 12 2.67 -8.71 12.58
C ARG A 12 1.69 -8.21 11.50
N LEU A 13 1.42 -9.08 10.53
CA LEU A 13 0.41 -8.83 9.51
C LEU A 13 -1.01 -8.95 10.10
N ASN A 14 -1.80 -7.88 9.99
CA ASN A 14 -3.24 -7.95 10.19
C ASN A 14 -3.93 -8.55 8.94
N THR A 15 -4.64 -9.67 9.11
CA THR A 15 -5.36 -10.39 8.06
C THR A 15 -6.84 -10.00 7.91
N GLY A 16 -7.38 -9.21 8.84
CA GLY A 16 -8.78 -8.78 8.88
C GLY A 16 -9.11 -7.62 7.94
N GLY A 17 -10.40 -7.24 7.92
CA GLY A 17 -10.93 -6.14 7.12
C GLY A 17 -11.54 -6.55 5.76
N ASN A 18 -11.84 -5.57 4.91
CA ASN A 18 -12.49 -5.79 3.62
C ASN A 18 -11.57 -6.55 2.64
N ARG A 19 -11.93 -7.81 2.34
CA ARG A 19 -11.14 -8.71 1.49
C ARG A 19 -11.13 -8.29 0.03
N ALA A 20 -12.24 -7.77 -0.50
CA ALA A 20 -12.34 -7.30 -1.87
C ALA A 20 -11.43 -6.08 -2.10
N LEU A 21 -11.51 -5.07 -1.23
CA LEU A 21 -10.64 -3.90 -1.30
C LEU A 21 -9.17 -4.30 -1.17
N ASN A 22 -8.86 -5.23 -0.26
CA ASN A 22 -7.52 -5.75 -0.11
C ASN A 22 -7.02 -6.49 -1.36
N SER A 23 -7.88 -7.21 -2.07
CA SER A 23 -7.54 -7.89 -3.32
C SER A 23 -7.24 -6.88 -4.42
N VAL A 24 -8.12 -5.89 -4.62
CA VAL A 24 -7.94 -4.83 -5.63
C VAL A 24 -6.64 -4.06 -5.39
N LEU A 25 -6.37 -3.64 -4.16
CA LEU A 25 -5.12 -2.96 -3.82
C LEU A 25 -3.88 -3.83 -4.03
N HIS A 26 -4.02 -5.15 -3.90
CA HIS A 26 -2.92 -6.08 -4.20
C HIS A 26 -2.66 -6.15 -5.70
N ILE A 27 -3.71 -6.28 -6.51
CA ILE A 27 -3.61 -6.31 -7.98
C ILE A 27 -2.96 -5.03 -8.50
N ILE A 28 -3.43 -3.86 -8.05
CA ILE A 28 -2.85 -2.57 -8.44
C ILE A 28 -1.36 -2.50 -8.10
N ALA A 29 -0.97 -2.96 -6.90
CA ALA A 29 0.42 -2.97 -6.48
C ALA A 29 1.28 -3.90 -7.36
N VAL A 30 0.76 -5.07 -7.76
CA VAL A 30 1.46 -6.00 -8.65
C VAL A 30 1.62 -5.39 -10.04
N CYS A 31 0.57 -4.82 -10.62
CA CYS A 31 0.65 -4.17 -11.93
C CYS A 31 1.65 -3.00 -11.89
N GLN A 32 1.61 -2.14 -10.87
CA GLN A 32 2.56 -1.03 -10.73
C GLN A 32 4.02 -1.46 -10.54
N ILE A 33 4.26 -2.67 -10.03
CA ILE A 33 5.61 -3.23 -9.89
C ILE A 33 6.07 -3.88 -11.21
N ARG A 34 5.14 -4.38 -12.04
CA ARG A 34 5.45 -5.09 -13.28
C ARG A 34 5.59 -4.13 -14.47
N ASP A 35 4.65 -3.21 -14.61
CA ASP A 35 4.47 -2.40 -15.82
C ASP A 35 5.34 -1.13 -15.83
N GLY A 36 6.19 -0.91 -14.81
CA GLY A 36 7.02 0.29 -14.73
C GLY A 36 6.34 1.50 -14.07
N GLY A 37 7.15 2.47 -13.65
CA GLY A 37 6.68 3.80 -13.24
C GLY A 37 6.78 4.09 -11.75
N ARG A 38 6.04 5.13 -11.31
CA ARG A 38 6.23 5.72 -9.97
C ARG A 38 6.09 4.74 -8.80
N GLY A 39 5.26 3.70 -8.93
CA GLY A 39 5.08 2.67 -7.91
C GLY A 39 6.30 1.74 -7.77
N GLN A 40 6.87 1.33 -8.90
CA GLN A 40 8.08 0.51 -8.97
C GLN A 40 9.32 1.33 -8.60
N ASP A 41 9.60 2.39 -9.35
CA ASP A 41 10.90 3.04 -9.36
C ASP A 41 11.16 3.84 -8.09
N TYR A 42 10.18 4.65 -7.67
CA TYR A 42 10.37 5.57 -6.54
C TYR A 42 10.04 4.95 -5.19
N TYR A 43 9.23 3.88 -5.17
CA TYR A 43 8.75 3.33 -3.91
C TYR A 43 9.20 1.89 -3.69
N TYR A 44 8.89 0.97 -4.59
CA TYR A 44 9.26 -0.44 -4.42
C TYR A 44 10.78 -0.61 -4.40
N LEU A 45 11.50 -0.14 -5.43
CA LEU A 45 12.96 -0.24 -5.50
C LEU A 45 13.64 0.48 -4.33
N ARG A 46 13.12 1.64 -3.92
CA ARG A 46 13.61 2.34 -2.73
C ARG A 46 13.47 1.50 -1.47
N LYS A 47 12.34 0.81 -1.28
CA LYS A 47 12.15 -0.10 -0.13
C LYS A 47 13.05 -1.32 -0.19
N ILE A 48 13.35 -1.84 -1.39
CA ILE A 48 14.36 -2.90 -1.56
C ILE A 48 15.75 -2.37 -1.17
N ALA A 49 16.13 -1.18 -1.63
CA ALA A 49 17.41 -0.54 -1.30
C ALA A 49 17.56 -0.24 0.21
N GLU A 50 16.47 0.03 0.92
CA GLU A 50 16.42 0.13 2.39
C GLU A 50 16.59 -1.23 3.12
N GLY A 51 16.80 -2.33 2.37
CA GLY A 51 17.01 -3.67 2.93
C GLY A 51 15.71 -4.44 3.21
N LYS A 52 14.55 -3.98 2.74
CA LYS A 52 13.29 -4.72 2.93
C LYS A 52 13.18 -5.86 1.94
N THR A 53 12.52 -6.93 2.37
CA THR A 53 12.17 -8.03 1.47
C THR A 53 11.18 -7.58 0.40
N PRO A 54 11.11 -8.26 -0.76
CA PRO A 54 10.09 -8.02 -1.79
C PRO A 54 8.65 -8.00 -1.24
N ALA A 55 8.35 -8.88 -0.28
CA ALA A 55 7.04 -8.93 0.36
C ALA A 55 6.75 -7.69 1.21
N GLU A 56 7.73 -7.20 1.98
CA GLU A 56 7.61 -6.00 2.78
C GLU A 56 7.55 -4.73 1.93
N ALA A 57 8.36 -4.64 0.87
CA ALA A 57 8.33 -3.53 -0.08
C ALA A 57 6.96 -3.43 -0.77
N ARG A 58 6.43 -4.54 -1.27
CA ARG A 58 5.08 -4.59 -1.88
C ARG A 58 3.98 -4.27 -0.86
N ARG A 59 4.10 -4.74 0.39
CA ARG A 59 3.15 -4.36 1.46
C ARG A 59 3.18 -2.86 1.73
N ALA A 60 4.37 -2.27 1.77
CA ALA A 60 4.54 -0.84 1.95
C ALA A 60 3.93 -0.06 0.77
N LEU A 61 4.03 -0.56 -0.46
CA LEU A 61 3.41 0.05 -1.64
C LEU A 61 1.88 -0.01 -1.53
N LYS A 62 1.34 -1.18 -1.19
CA LYS A 62 -0.10 -1.38 -0.94
C LYS A 62 -0.65 -0.42 0.13
N ARG A 63 0.09 -0.21 1.23
CA ARG A 63 -0.26 0.76 2.29
C ARG A 63 -0.33 2.19 1.74
N ARG A 64 0.64 2.58 0.89
CA ARG A 64 0.66 3.89 0.25
C ARG A 64 -0.53 4.06 -0.71
N LEU A 65 -0.87 3.05 -1.49
CA LEU A 65 -2.03 3.06 -2.39
C LEU A 65 -3.34 3.25 -1.61
N SER A 66 -3.50 2.55 -0.48
CA SER A 66 -4.65 2.75 0.39
C SER A 66 -4.79 4.20 0.87
N ASN A 67 -3.68 4.84 1.25
CA ASN A 67 -3.70 6.26 1.66
C ASN A 67 -4.07 7.20 0.49
N VAL A 68 -3.61 6.90 -0.73
CA VAL A 68 -3.97 7.67 -1.93
C VAL A 68 -5.46 7.56 -2.21
N VAL A 69 -5.99 6.34 -2.27
CA VAL A 69 -7.43 6.08 -2.49
C VAL A 69 -8.27 6.79 -1.44
N TYR A 70 -7.91 6.67 -0.16
CA TYR A 70 -8.63 7.34 0.93
C TYR A 70 -8.64 8.87 0.76
N ARG A 71 -7.50 9.48 0.41
CA ARG A 71 -7.40 10.92 0.18
C ARG A 71 -8.23 11.36 -1.02
N THR A 72 -8.25 10.59 -2.10
CA THR A 72 -9.08 10.87 -3.28
C THR A 72 -10.56 10.80 -2.92
N LEU A 73 -11.01 9.71 -2.30
CA LEU A 73 -12.41 9.57 -1.86
C LEU A 73 -12.86 10.70 -0.93
N LYS A 74 -11.98 11.15 -0.03
CA LYS A 74 -12.28 12.28 0.85
C LYS A 74 -12.43 13.58 0.06
N ARG A 75 -11.54 13.85 -0.90
CA ARG A 75 -11.65 15.02 -1.79
C ARG A 75 -12.94 14.98 -2.60
N ASP A 76 -13.22 13.84 -3.24
CA ASP A 76 -14.43 13.66 -4.05
C ASP A 76 -15.67 13.93 -3.22
N ARG A 77 -15.72 13.39 -1.99
CA ARG A 77 -16.81 13.68 -1.05
C ARG A 77 -16.95 15.17 -0.73
N HIS A 78 -15.84 15.88 -0.48
CA HIS A 78 -15.91 17.33 -0.23
C HIS A 78 -16.41 18.10 -1.45
N THR A 79 -15.95 17.73 -2.65
CA THR A 79 -16.42 18.33 -3.91
C THR A 79 -17.92 18.08 -4.12
N THR A 80 -18.39 16.85 -3.90
CA THR A 80 -19.82 16.51 -4.03
C THR A 80 -20.69 17.30 -3.04
N LEU A 81 -20.24 17.45 -1.79
CA LEU A 81 -20.97 18.24 -0.79
C LEU A 81 -21.01 19.73 -1.14
N ALA A 82 -19.90 20.28 -1.66
CA ALA A 82 -19.86 21.67 -2.10
C ALA A 82 -20.71 21.94 -3.35
N ALA A 83 -20.89 20.95 -4.23
CA ALA A 83 -21.75 21.06 -5.40
C ALA A 83 -23.24 20.86 -5.08
N ALA A 84 -23.56 20.25 -3.93
CA ALA A 84 -24.93 20.01 -3.47
C ALA A 84 -25.46 21.14 -2.55
N ALA A 85 -24.60 22.09 -2.17
CA ALA A 85 -24.94 23.28 -1.40
C ALA A 85 -25.11 24.48 -2.34
#